data_AF-A0A7G6YLP1-F1
#
_entry.id   AF-A0A7G6YLP1-F1
#
_cell.length_a   1.000
_cell.length_b   1.000
_cell.length_c   1.000
_cell.angle_alpha   90.00
_cell.angle_beta   90.00
_cell.angle_gamma   90.00
#
_symmetry.space_group_name_H-M   'P 1'
#
loop_
_entity.id
_entity.type
_entity.pdbx_description
1 polymer ?
#
loop_
_entity_poly.entity_id
_entity_poly.type
_entity_poly.pdbx_seq_one_letter_code
_entity_poly.pdbx_strand_id
1 'polypeptide(L)'
;MIRYLLLLSILLVAFGCQKDDAAPKEYEVIAQGIGGDCRLPLLHFSNTQQNEEVGRMFGSSLSAASASGSYYGLNLPTTLAKGTTLYVTIRKAKANEDRACTTMLPAYNAVFVTIYRVQ
;
A
#
# COMPACT_ATOMS: atom_id res chain seq x y z
N MET A 1 -46.11 -27.24 6.13
CA MET A 1 -45.31 -25.99 6.16
C MET A 1 -43.82 -26.31 6.23
N ILE A 2 -43.27 -27.05 5.25
CA ILE A 2 -41.88 -27.59 5.29
C ILE A 2 -41.08 -27.21 4.02
N ARG A 3 -41.66 -26.45 3.09
CA ARG A 3 -41.02 -26.11 1.81
C ARG A 3 -40.05 -24.92 1.85
N TYR A 4 -40.01 -24.17 2.95
CA TYR A 4 -39.17 -22.96 3.05
C TYR A 4 -37.82 -23.18 3.75
N LEU A 5 -37.59 -24.35 4.38
CA LEU A 5 -36.35 -24.59 5.13
C LEU A 5 -35.16 -24.98 4.23
N LEU A 6 -35.42 -25.47 3.01
CA LEU A 6 -34.39 -25.93 2.07
C LEU A 6 -33.78 -24.81 1.22
N LEU A 7 -34.41 -23.64 1.16
CA LEU A 7 -33.90 -22.49 0.40
C LEU A 7 -32.87 -21.67 1.21
N LEU A 8 -32.90 -21.77 2.54
CA LEU A 8 -32.01 -21.00 3.40
C LEU A 8 -30.59 -21.59 3.47
N SER A 9 -30.45 -22.91 3.29
CA SER A 9 -29.17 -23.63 3.35
C SER A 9 -28.33 -23.52 2.08
N ILE A 10 -28.91 -23.12 0.95
CA ILE A 10 -28.19 -22.95 -0.32
C ILE A 10 -27.53 -21.56 -0.40
N LEU A 11 -28.01 -20.57 0.37
CA LEU A 11 -27.46 -19.21 0.36
C LEU A 11 -26.11 -19.08 1.10
N LEU A 12 -25.74 -20.06 1.93
CA LEU A 12 -24.53 -20.03 2.77
C LEU A 12 -23.25 -20.53 2.09
N VAL A 13 -23.32 -21.08 0.87
CA VAL A 13 -22.15 -21.65 0.17
C VAL A 13 -21.47 -20.64 -0.78
N ALA A 14 -22.06 -19.47 -1.01
CA ALA A 14 -21.54 -18.51 -1.99
C ALA A 14 -20.45 -17.55 -1.47
N PHE A 15 -20.16 -17.51 -0.16
CA PHE A 15 -19.24 -16.53 0.44
C PHE A 15 -17.85 -17.09 0.82
N GLY A 16 -17.41 -18.15 0.14
CA GLY A 16 -16.18 -18.86 0.47
C GLY A 16 -15.06 -18.81 -0.58
N CYS A 17 -15.08 -17.86 -1.52
CA CYS A 17 -13.98 -17.69 -2.47
C CYS A 17 -13.14 -16.46 -2.08
N GLN A 18 -12.32 -16.61 -1.03
CA GLN A 18 -11.12 -15.77 -0.87
C GLN A 18 -10.10 -16.22 -1.93
N LYS A 19 -10.22 -15.70 -3.14
CA LYS A 19 -9.13 -15.69 -4.12
C LYS A 19 -8.52 -14.31 -4.11
N ASP A 20 -7.57 -14.10 -3.21
CA ASP A 20 -6.66 -12.97 -3.24
C ASP A 20 -5.23 -13.46 -3.49
N ASP A 21 -5.06 -14.19 -4.59
CA ASP A 21 -3.78 -14.25 -5.30
C ASP A 21 -3.92 -13.43 -6.59
N ALA A 22 -4.28 -12.15 -6.42
CA ALA A 22 -4.06 -11.20 -7.49
C ALA A 22 -2.55 -11.15 -7.74
N ALA A 23 -2.13 -11.38 -8.98
CA ALA A 23 -0.73 -11.25 -9.38
C ALA A 23 -0.16 -9.92 -8.85
N PRO A 24 1.11 -9.88 -8.40
CA PRO A 24 1.70 -8.68 -7.84
C PRO A 24 1.54 -7.50 -8.80
N LYS A 25 0.74 -6.51 -8.40
CA LYS A 25 0.51 -5.31 -9.19
C LYS A 25 1.74 -4.42 -9.12
N GLU A 26 2.19 -3.94 -10.27
CA GLU A 26 3.29 -2.98 -10.40
C GLU A 26 2.71 -1.57 -10.45
N TYR A 27 3.34 -0.65 -9.71
CA TYR A 27 2.98 0.75 -9.62
C TYR A 27 4.17 1.61 -10.09
N GLU A 28 3.88 2.61 -10.92
CA GLU A 28 4.86 3.62 -11.26
C GLU A 28 4.87 4.70 -10.17
N VAL A 29 6.04 4.98 -9.62
CA VAL A 29 6.21 5.93 -8.51
C VAL A 29 7.44 6.80 -8.75
N ILE A 30 7.41 7.99 -8.16
CA ILE A 30 8.55 8.92 -8.20
C ILE A 30 9.16 9.01 -6.81
N ALA A 31 10.46 8.75 -6.72
CA ALA A 31 11.22 8.97 -5.50
C ALA A 31 11.30 10.47 -5.17
N GLN A 32 10.83 10.88 -3.99
CA GLN A 32 10.90 12.26 -3.52
C GLN A 32 12.18 12.54 -2.71
N GLY A 33 13.07 11.56 -2.62
CA GLY A 33 14.26 11.57 -1.78
C GLY A 33 14.03 10.86 -0.46
N ILE A 34 14.77 11.25 0.57
CA ILE A 34 14.68 10.64 1.90
C ILE A 34 13.78 11.48 2.79
N GLY A 35 12.69 10.87 3.26
CA GLY A 35 11.75 11.49 4.16
C GLY A 35 12.33 11.59 5.57
N GLY A 36 12.46 12.83 6.03
CA GLY A 36 12.56 13.24 7.41
C GLY A 36 13.39 12.37 8.36
N ASP A 37 12.87 12.28 9.58
CA ASP A 37 13.41 11.54 10.72
C ASP A 37 13.41 10.02 10.52
N CYS A 38 12.46 9.49 9.74
CA CYS A 38 12.43 8.08 9.36
C CYS A 38 13.68 7.63 8.59
N ARG A 39 14.35 8.56 7.90
CA ARG A 39 15.44 8.30 6.96
C ARG A 39 15.09 7.21 5.94
N LEU A 40 13.83 7.20 5.51
CA LEU A 40 13.30 6.25 4.54
C LEU A 40 13.04 6.92 3.19
N PRO A 41 13.23 6.22 2.07
CA PRO A 41 12.78 6.70 0.77
C PRO A 41 11.30 7.06 0.80
N LEU A 42 10.97 8.24 0.26
CA LEU A 42 9.59 8.69 0.10
C LEU A 42 9.16 8.44 -1.35
N LEU A 43 8.09 7.69 -1.53
CA LEU A 43 7.52 7.34 -2.84
C LEU A 43 6.27 8.15 -3.08
N HIS A 44 6.17 8.78 -4.24
CA HIS A 44 5.00 9.53 -4.65
C HIS A 44 4.27 8.81 -5.79
N PHE A 45 3.00 8.47 -5.54
CA PHE A 45 2.07 7.90 -6.51
C PHE A 45 1.31 9.08 -7.14
N SER A 46 1.83 9.58 -8.25
CA SER A 46 1.30 10.77 -8.95
C SER A 46 -0.05 10.50 -9.63
N ASN A 47 -0.35 9.24 -9.94
CA ASN A 47 -1.62 8.83 -10.50
C ASN A 47 -2.67 8.69 -9.38
N THR A 48 -3.75 9.49 -9.45
CA THR A 48 -4.82 9.51 -8.44
C THR A 48 -5.44 8.13 -8.21
N GLN A 49 -5.64 7.35 -9.26
CA GLN A 49 -6.20 6.00 -9.14
C GLN A 49 -5.23 5.07 -8.40
N GLN A 50 -3.94 5.10 -8.72
CA GLN A 50 -2.93 4.31 -7.99
C GLN A 50 -2.87 4.72 -6.52
N ASN A 51 -2.87 6.02 -6.24
CA ASN A 51 -2.84 6.52 -4.87
C ASN A 51 -4.08 6.08 -4.07
N GLU A 52 -5.28 6.14 -4.66
CA GLU A 52 -6.51 5.63 -4.02
C GLU A 52 -6.43 4.13 -3.74
N GLU A 53 -5.95 3.34 -4.70
CA GLU A 53 -5.79 1.89 -4.54
C GLU A 53 -4.82 1.54 -3.42
N VAL A 54 -3.67 2.21 -3.35
CA VAL A 54 -2.70 2.03 -2.26
C VAL A 54 -3.27 2.52 -0.94
N GLY A 55 -4.00 3.63 -0.93
CA GLY A 55 -4.70 4.16 0.24
C GLY A 55 -5.68 3.16 0.84
N ARG A 56 -6.41 2.41 0.00
CA ARG A 56 -7.34 1.35 0.45
C ARG A 56 -6.66 0.23 1.22
N MET A 57 -5.36 -0.02 1.04
CA MET A 57 -4.60 -1.01 1.84
C MET A 57 -4.55 -0.63 3.33
N PHE A 58 -4.76 0.64 3.65
CA PHE A 58 -4.70 1.19 5.01
C PHE A 58 -6.08 1.44 5.64
N GLY A 59 -7.18 1.17 4.91
CA GLY A 59 -8.56 1.33 5.38
C GLY A 59 -9.25 2.58 4.85
N SER A 60 -10.55 2.71 5.15
CA SER A 60 -11.44 3.78 4.64
C SER A 60 -11.13 5.19 5.14
N SER A 61 -10.25 5.33 6.13
CA SER A 61 -9.74 6.64 6.54
C SER A 61 -8.51 6.98 5.70
N LEU A 62 -8.72 7.84 4.69
CA LEU A 62 -7.66 8.59 4.02
C LEU A 62 -6.82 9.31 5.07
N SER A 63 -5.77 8.65 5.58
CA SER A 63 -4.73 9.33 6.35
C SER A 63 -4.14 10.47 5.50
N ALA A 64 -3.63 11.52 6.13
CA ALA A 64 -3.02 12.65 5.41
C ALA A 64 -1.95 12.23 4.37
N ALA A 65 -1.34 11.05 4.55
CA ALA A 65 -0.45 10.43 3.57
C ALA A 65 -1.10 10.22 2.19
N SER A 66 -2.35 9.73 2.18
CA SER A 66 -3.13 9.51 0.96
C SER A 66 -3.57 10.81 0.29
N ALA A 67 -3.71 11.91 1.03
CA ALA A 67 -4.00 13.22 0.43
C ALA A 67 -2.81 13.76 -0.39
N SER A 68 -1.59 13.41 0.01
CA SER A 68 -0.34 13.83 -0.66
C SER A 68 0.18 12.84 -1.71
N GLY A 69 -0.45 11.67 -1.82
CA GLY A 69 0.06 10.57 -2.65
C GLY A 69 1.40 10.00 -2.20
N SER A 70 1.86 10.32 -1.00
CA SER A 70 3.23 10.02 -0.55
C SER A 70 3.25 8.98 0.56
N TYR A 71 4.13 7.98 0.40
CA TYR A 71 4.26 6.83 1.29
C TYR A 71 5.74 6.54 1.56
N TYR A 72 6.08 6.07 2.76
CA TYR A 72 7.43 5.58 3.03
C TYR A 72 7.65 4.22 2.33
N GLY A 73 8.68 4.12 1.51
CA GLY A 73 9.10 2.89 0.86
C GLY A 73 10.08 2.12 1.73
N LEU A 74 9.60 1.09 2.43
CA LEU A 74 10.47 0.14 3.11
C LEU A 74 11.15 -0.78 2.09
N ASN A 75 12.32 -1.30 2.44
CA ASN A 75 13.11 -2.21 1.59
C ASN A 75 13.59 -1.58 0.27
N LEU A 76 13.84 -0.27 0.28
CA LEU A 76 14.52 0.46 -0.78
C LEU A 76 15.84 1.06 -0.27
N PRO A 77 16.83 1.25 -1.15
CA PRO A 77 18.09 1.89 -0.77
C PRO A 77 17.86 3.35 -0.36
N THR A 78 18.47 3.77 0.75
CA THR A 78 18.43 5.18 1.21
C THR A 78 19.29 6.12 0.36
N THR A 79 19.97 5.59 -0.66
CA THR A 79 20.74 6.34 -1.65
C THR A 79 19.93 6.65 -2.91
N LEU A 80 18.64 6.30 -2.94
CA LEU A 80 17.77 6.55 -4.09
C LEU A 80 17.67 8.06 -4.35
N ALA A 81 18.04 8.47 -5.57
CA ALA A 81 18.01 9.87 -5.96
C ALA A 81 16.58 10.41 -6.02
N LYS A 82 16.41 11.67 -5.64
CA LYS A 82 15.15 12.39 -5.85
C LYS A 82 14.87 12.54 -7.34
N GLY A 83 13.63 12.32 -7.74
CA GLY A 83 13.17 12.38 -9.13
C GLY A 83 13.31 11.05 -9.89
N THR A 84 13.90 10.01 -9.28
CA THR A 84 13.99 8.70 -9.92
C THR A 84 12.61 8.06 -10.06
N THR A 85 12.24 7.71 -11.29
CA THR A 85 11.06 6.89 -11.56
C THR A 85 11.36 5.42 -11.27
N LEU A 86 10.50 4.80 -10.49
CA LEU A 86 10.55 3.40 -10.15
C LEU A 86 9.26 2.72 -10.56
N TYR A 87 9.40 1.45 -10.93
CA TYR A 87 8.28 0.54 -10.98
C TYR A 87 8.38 -0.41 -9.79
N VAL A 88 7.37 -0.40 -8.91
CA VAL A 88 7.40 -1.11 -7.63
C VAL A 88 6.21 -2.04 -7.48
N THR A 89 6.45 -3.22 -6.93
CA THR A 89 5.42 -4.04 -6.31
C THR A 89 5.45 -3.79 -4.82
N ILE A 90 4.27 -3.61 -4.22
CA ILE A 90 4.15 -3.28 -2.80
C ILE A 90 3.15 -4.18 -2.08
N ARG A 91 3.27 -4.21 -0.77
CA ARG A 91 2.26 -4.70 0.17
C ARG A 91 2.22 -3.82 1.40
N LYS A 92 1.21 -4.01 2.24
CA LYS A 92 1.19 -3.42 3.59
C LYS A 92 2.39 -3.92 4.41
N ALA A 93 3.06 -3.01 5.11
CA ALA A 93 4.10 -3.36 6.06
C ALA A 93 3.52 -4.19 7.21
N LYS A 94 4.26 -5.20 7.68
CA LYS A 94 3.93 -5.94 8.90
C LYS A 94 4.32 -5.12 10.13
N ALA A 95 3.72 -5.40 11.28
CA ALA A 95 3.99 -4.67 12.52
C ALA A 95 5.48 -4.65 12.94
N ASN A 96 6.24 -5.70 12.61
CA ASN A 96 7.67 -5.81 12.90
C ASN A 96 8.58 -5.22 11.81
N GLU A 97 8.03 -4.83 10.66
CA GLU A 97 8.75 -4.18 9.55
C GLU A 97 8.56 -2.66 9.60
N ASP A 98 7.51 -2.22 10.27
CA ASP A 98 7.21 -0.81 10.45
C ASP A 98 8.31 -0.13 11.27
N ARG A 99 8.66 1.09 10.90
CA ARG A 99 9.68 1.88 11.59
C ARG A 99 9.00 3.01 12.32
N ALA A 100 9.14 3.01 13.64
CA ALA A 100 8.69 4.13 14.46
C ALA A 100 9.52 5.38 14.11
N CYS A 101 8.84 6.39 13.56
CA CYS A 101 9.43 7.70 13.30
C CYS A 101 9.07 8.67 14.42
N THR A 102 10.04 9.46 14.84
CA THR A 102 9.95 10.45 15.93
C THR A 102 9.21 11.74 15.50
N THR A 103 8.06 11.61 14.82
CA THR A 103 6.92 12.55 14.82
C THR A 103 7.13 14.07 14.62
N MET A 104 8.29 14.59 14.18
CA MET A 104 8.45 16.04 13.94
C MET A 104 8.04 16.50 12.53
N LEU A 105 7.69 15.56 11.64
CA LEU A 105 7.32 15.81 10.24
C LEU A 105 6.07 15.02 9.86
N PRO A 106 5.44 15.27 8.70
CA PRO A 106 4.22 14.58 8.30
C PRO A 106 4.38 13.06 8.39
N ALA A 107 3.48 12.42 9.13
CA ALA A 107 3.43 10.98 9.23
C ALA A 107 2.86 10.41 7.92
N TYR A 108 3.72 9.80 7.10
CA TYR A 108 3.31 9.04 5.92
C TYR A 108 3.13 7.56 6.30
N ASN A 109 2.18 6.88 5.67
CA ASN A 109 2.06 5.43 5.81
C ASN A 109 3.25 4.73 5.15
N ALA A 110 3.67 3.59 5.71
CA ALA A 110 4.74 2.77 5.14
C ALA A 110 4.19 1.64 4.27
N VAL A 111 4.74 1.51 3.08
CA VAL A 111 4.54 0.37 2.16
C VAL A 111 5.83 -0.45 2.10
N PHE A 112 5.70 -1.78 2.07
CA PHE A 112 6.85 -2.66 1.90
C PHE A 112 7.04 -2.97 0.42
N VAL A 113 8.18 -2.57 -0.12
CA VAL A 113 8.53 -2.85 -1.52
C VAL A 113 9.08 -4.26 -1.64
N THR A 114 8.38 -5.11 -2.40
CA THR A 114 8.78 -6.51 -2.61
C THR A 114 9.66 -6.68 -3.84
N ILE A 115 9.38 -5.91 -4.89
CA ILE A 115 10.13 -5.88 -6.15
C ILE A 115 10.23 -4.41 -6.58
N TYR A 116 11.38 -4.00 -7.10
CA TYR A 116 11.52 -2.72 -7.76
C TYR A 116 12.47 -2.80 -8.96
N ARG A 117 12.23 -1.94 -9.95
CA ARG A 117 13.15 -1.66 -11.04
C ARG A 117 13.20 -0.15 -11.30
N VAL A 118 14.38 0.33 -11.65
CA VAL A 118 14.64 1.72 -12.02
C VAL A 118 14.40 1.87 -13.52
N GLN A 119 13.78 2.97 -13.93
CA GLN A 119 13.63 3.32 -15.34
C GLN A 119 14.90 3.95 -15.91
#